data_AF-A0A6P0TZG5-F1
#
_entry.id   AF-A0A6P0TZG5-F1
#
_cell.length_a   1.000
_cell.length_b   1.000
_cell.length_c   1.000
_cell.angle_alpha   90.00
_cell.angle_beta   90.00
_cell.angle_gamma   90.00
#
_symmetry.space_group_name_H-M   'P 1'
#
loop_
_entity.id
_entity.type
_entity.pdbx_description
1 polymer ?
#
loop_
_entity_poly.entity_id
_entity_poly.type
_entity_poly.pdbx_seq_one_letter_code
_entity_poly.pdbx_strand_id
1 'polypeptide(L)'
;QQNDILNEVYLRGIKALEEGKTINSLSGWIRGTAYNYIRELSRKESKYVTKSLDWLQDSQQDGTLQDRVEKANNKVELLNEALKKLTLEEQRLLNYKEIQGLSWQEIASLEEYQGITPSALRKRKERIIKKLREFCHSYSKAITQILL
;
A
#
# COMPACT_ATOMS: atom_id res chain seq x y z
N GLN A 1 6.68 12.53 3.21
CA GLN A 1 6.89 12.82 1.77
C GLN A 1 6.81 11.56 0.90
N GLN A 2 7.71 10.55 1.01
CA GLN A 2 7.62 9.36 0.15
C GLN A 2 6.35 8.52 0.37
N ASN A 3 5.92 8.34 1.63
CA ASN A 3 4.70 7.61 1.96
C ASN A 3 3.44 8.30 1.42
N ASP A 4 3.40 9.64 1.41
CA ASP A 4 2.25 10.43 0.94
C ASP A 4 2.01 10.23 -0.56
N ILE A 5 3.08 10.17 -1.35
CA ILE A 5 3.01 9.90 -2.80
C ILE A 5 2.46 8.50 -3.06
N LEU A 6 2.96 7.49 -2.35
CA LEU A 6 2.48 6.11 -2.52
C LEU A 6 1.00 5.97 -2.14
N ASN A 7 0.60 6.58 -1.02
CA ASN A 7 -0.77 6.50 -0.53
C ASN A 7 -1.75 7.20 -1.45
N GLU A 8 -1.39 8.37 -2.00
CA GLU A 8 -2.22 9.06 -2.99
C GLU A 8 -2.36 8.23 -4.28
N VAL A 9 -1.25 7.68 -4.80
CA VAL A 9 -1.28 6.87 -6.02
C VAL A 9 -2.15 5.63 -5.82
N TYR A 10 -2.05 5.00 -4.65
CA TYR A 10 -2.91 3.89 -4.27
C TYR A 10 -4.39 4.29 -4.22
N LEU A 11 -4.73 5.41 -3.57
CA LEU A 11 -6.10 5.91 -3.49
C LEU A 11 -6.70 6.24 -4.87
N ARG A 12 -5.93 6.89 -5.74
CA ARG A 12 -6.34 7.14 -7.13
C ARG A 12 -6.56 5.83 -7.90
N GLY A 13 -5.75 4.81 -7.60
CA GLY A 13 -5.87 3.48 -8.21
C GLY A 13 -7.15 2.78 -7.80
N ILE A 14 -7.44 2.74 -6.50
CA ILE A 14 -8.70 2.20 -5.96
C ILE A 14 -9.91 2.92 -6.58
N LYS A 15 -9.90 4.25 -6.59
CA LYS A 15 -11.01 5.05 -7.15
C LYS A 15 -11.23 4.75 -8.64
N ALA A 16 -10.16 4.62 -9.43
CA ALA A 16 -10.27 4.30 -10.84
C ALA A 16 -10.90 2.91 -11.07
N LEU A 17 -10.56 1.93 -10.24
CA LEU A 17 -11.17 0.60 -10.30
C LEU A 17 -12.64 0.60 -9.86
N GLU A 18 -12.99 1.35 -8.81
CA GLU A 18 -14.39 1.55 -8.37
C GLU A 18 -15.25 2.21 -9.46
N GLU A 19 -14.67 3.13 -10.23
CA GLU A 19 -15.32 3.78 -11.39
C GLU A 19 -15.39 2.88 -12.64
N GLY A 20 -14.95 1.62 -12.56
CA GLY A 20 -14.99 0.67 -13.67
C GLY A 20 -13.93 0.91 -14.75
N LYS A 21 -12.91 1.75 -14.49
CA LYS A 21 -11.84 2.01 -15.46
C LYS A 21 -10.89 0.82 -15.54
N THR A 22 -10.56 0.41 -16.75
CA THR A 22 -9.57 -0.66 -16.99
C THR A 22 -8.16 -0.08 -16.98
N ILE A 23 -7.30 -0.61 -16.12
CA ILE A 23 -5.87 -0.26 -16.07
C ILE A 23 -5.09 -1.30 -16.86
N ASN A 24 -4.77 -1.01 -18.11
CA ASN A 24 -4.13 -1.95 -19.03
C ASN A 24 -2.66 -2.26 -18.68
N SER A 25 -1.94 -1.30 -18.07
CA SER A 25 -0.59 -1.49 -17.55
C SER A 25 -0.47 -0.85 -16.18
N LEU A 26 -0.52 -1.69 -15.13
CA LEU A 26 -0.48 -1.22 -13.75
C LEU A 26 0.81 -0.45 -13.46
N SER A 27 1.97 -0.93 -13.91
CA SER A 27 3.26 -0.26 -13.71
C SER A 27 3.34 1.09 -14.43
N GLY A 28 2.84 1.17 -15.68
CA GLY A 28 2.82 2.41 -16.43
C GLY A 28 1.87 3.44 -15.80
N TRP A 29 0.71 2.97 -15.36
CA TRP A 29 -0.28 3.79 -14.68
C TRP A 29 0.22 4.34 -13.34
N ILE A 30 0.83 3.49 -12.50
CA ILE A 30 1.43 3.91 -11.22
C ILE A 30 2.50 4.98 -11.46
N ARG A 31 3.41 4.77 -12.42
CA ARG A 31 4.46 5.76 -12.74
C ARG A 31 3.87 7.09 -13.21
N GLY A 32 2.89 7.05 -14.12
CA GLY A 32 2.24 8.25 -14.63
C GLY A 32 1.48 9.01 -13.54
N THR A 33 0.73 8.30 -12.70
CA THR A 33 -0.03 8.87 -11.59
C THR A 33 0.90 9.45 -10.52
N ALA A 34 1.98 8.76 -10.15
CA ALA A 34 2.98 9.26 -9.21
C ALA A 34 3.66 10.52 -9.73
N TYR A 35 4.09 10.51 -11.00
CA TYR A 35 4.70 11.67 -11.65
C TYR A 35 3.75 12.87 -11.67
N ASN A 36 2.48 12.66 -12.05
CA ASN A 36 1.48 13.72 -12.07
C ASN A 36 1.23 14.29 -10.67
N TYR A 37 1.13 13.44 -9.64
CA TYR A 37 0.95 13.89 -8.27
C TYR A 37 2.14 14.68 -7.73
N ILE A 38 3.38 14.22 -7.99
CA ILE A 38 4.60 14.98 -7.64
C ILE A 38 4.58 16.35 -8.34
N ARG A 39 4.16 16.40 -9.61
CA ARG A 39 4.03 17.67 -10.35
C ARG A 39 2.93 18.57 -9.77
N GLU A 40 1.82 18.00 -9.31
CA GLU A 40 0.76 18.73 -8.60
C GLU A 40 1.28 19.32 -7.28
N LEU A 41 2.02 18.55 -6.48
CA LEU A 41 2.66 19.02 -5.25
C LEU A 41 3.65 20.16 -5.53
N SER A 42 4.53 19.99 -6.51
CA SER A 42 5.49 21.03 -6.91
C SER A 42 4.80 22.31 -7.41
N ARG A 43 3.70 22.18 -8.16
CA ARG A 43 2.88 23.34 -8.58
C ARG A 43 2.16 23.99 -7.40
N LYS A 44 1.72 23.23 -6.41
CA LYS A 44 1.13 23.77 -5.17
C LYS A 44 2.19 24.56 -4.40
N GLU A 45 3.38 24.01 -4.19
CA GLU A 45 4.51 24.69 -3.55
C GLU A 45 4.92 25.98 -4.28
N SER A 46 5.05 25.95 -5.62
CA SER A 46 5.32 27.14 -6.43
C SER A 46 4.18 28.18 -6.39
N LYS A 47 2.92 27.72 -6.29
CA LYS A 47 1.77 28.59 -6.06
C LYS A 47 1.79 29.22 -4.67
N TYR A 48 2.23 28.55 -3.61
CA TYR A 48 2.32 29.14 -2.26
C TYR A 48 3.38 30.25 -2.19
N VAL A 49 4.51 30.11 -2.89
CA VAL A 49 5.53 31.17 -2.99
C VAL A 49 5.01 32.40 -3.76
N THR A 50 4.14 32.19 -4.75
CA THR A 50 3.58 33.29 -5.58
C THR A 50 2.28 33.88 -5.00
N LYS A 51 1.55 33.15 -4.16
CA LYS A 51 0.24 33.54 -3.59
C LYS A 51 0.29 34.19 -2.21
N SER A 52 1.46 34.50 -1.66
CA SER A 52 1.56 35.21 -0.36
C SER A 52 1.00 36.65 -0.38
N LEU A 53 0.46 37.13 -1.51
CA LEU A 53 0.03 38.53 -1.66
C LEU A 53 -1.38 38.73 -2.21
N ASP A 54 -2.16 37.69 -2.52
CA ASP A 54 -3.53 37.91 -2.95
C ASP A 54 -4.40 36.67 -2.72
N TRP A 55 -5.70 36.89 -2.54
CA TRP A 55 -6.79 35.91 -2.49
C TRP A 55 -6.81 34.94 -1.26
N LEU A 56 -7.31 35.47 -0.14
CA LEU A 56 -8.35 34.79 0.62
C LEU A 56 -9.51 34.45 -0.35
N GLN A 57 -10.22 33.35 -0.09
CA GLN A 57 -11.53 32.99 -0.70
C GLN A 57 -11.47 32.08 -1.94
N ASP A 58 -11.44 30.76 -1.71
CA ASP A 58 -12.34 29.76 -2.33
C ASP A 58 -11.67 28.36 -2.37
N SER A 59 -12.04 27.49 -1.41
CA SER A 59 -12.10 26.02 -1.58
C SER A 59 -12.55 25.35 -0.27
N GLN A 60 -13.81 25.56 0.13
CA GLN A 60 -14.49 24.73 1.12
C GLN A 60 -15.06 23.50 0.41
N GLN A 61 -14.21 22.51 0.09
CA GLN A 61 -14.66 21.18 -0.35
C GLN A 61 -13.61 20.08 -0.08
N ASP A 62 -12.85 20.17 1.02
CA ASP A 62 -11.73 19.24 1.30
C ASP A 62 -12.02 18.21 2.43
N GLY A 63 -13.29 17.99 2.75
CA GLY A 63 -13.70 17.00 3.78
C GLY A 63 -13.55 15.53 3.37
N THR A 64 -13.20 15.24 2.11
CA THR A 64 -13.19 13.85 1.58
C THR A 64 -11.82 13.30 1.24
N LEU A 65 -10.83 14.15 0.93
CA LEU A 65 -9.48 13.70 0.62
C LEU A 65 -8.68 13.42 1.89
N GLN A 66 -8.75 14.31 2.86
CA GLN A 66 -8.05 14.17 4.14
C GLN A 66 -8.45 12.87 4.87
N ASP A 67 -9.76 12.61 4.98
CA ASP A 67 -10.30 11.40 5.63
C ASP A 67 -9.95 10.09 4.87
N ARG A 68 -9.86 10.14 3.52
CA ARG A 68 -9.42 8.98 2.73
C ARG A 68 -7.92 8.71 2.87
N VAL A 69 -7.11 9.75 2.93
CA VAL A 69 -5.66 9.66 3.16
C VAL A 69 -5.39 9.12 4.56
N GLU A 70 -6.10 9.62 5.57
CA GLU A 70 -5.99 9.15 6.95
C GLU A 70 -6.40 7.67 7.08
N LYS A 71 -7.53 7.27 6.47
CA LYS A 71 -7.95 5.86 6.40
C LYS A 71 -6.94 4.97 5.66
N ALA A 72 -6.27 5.48 4.63
CA ALA A 72 -5.22 4.74 3.92
C ALA A 72 -3.97 4.58 4.78
N ASN A 73 -3.52 5.66 5.44
CA ASN A 73 -2.38 5.64 6.37
C ASN A 73 -2.62 4.61 7.48
N ASN A 74 -3.81 4.61 8.10
CA ASN A 74 -4.19 3.66 9.13
C ASN A 74 -4.10 2.21 8.63
N LYS A 75 -4.55 1.92 7.41
CA LYS A 75 -4.45 0.55 6.83
C LYS A 75 -3.00 0.13 6.57
N VAL A 76 -2.15 1.05 6.11
CA VAL A 76 -0.73 0.79 5.88
C VAL A 76 0.00 0.53 7.20
N GLU A 77 -0.29 1.31 8.24
CA GLU A 77 0.26 1.11 9.58
C GLU A 77 -0.17 -0.24 10.18
N LEU A 78 -1.45 -0.60 10.05
CA LEU A 78 -1.96 -1.90 10.48
C LEU A 78 -1.28 -3.07 9.75
N LEU A 79 -1.03 -2.92 8.45
CA LEU A 79 -0.30 -3.91 7.67
C LEU A 79 1.15 -4.03 8.15
N ASN A 80 1.82 -2.90 8.41
CA ASN A 80 3.18 -2.89 8.92
C ASN A 80 3.29 -3.57 10.28
N GLU A 81 2.35 -3.32 11.20
CA GLU A 81 2.30 -4.01 12.49
C GLU A 81 2.03 -5.51 12.35
N ALA A 82 1.12 -5.91 11.44
CA ALA A 82 0.87 -7.32 11.16
C ALA A 82 2.09 -8.02 10.56
N LEU A 83 2.84 -7.36 9.66
CA LEU A 83 4.07 -7.89 9.07
C LEU A 83 5.16 -8.13 10.13
N LYS A 84 5.27 -7.25 11.15
CA LYS A 84 6.20 -7.44 12.28
C LYS A 84 5.91 -8.69 13.11
N LYS A 85 4.69 -9.23 13.06
CA LYS A 85 4.29 -10.47 13.77
C LYS A 85 4.62 -11.75 13.01
N LEU A 86 5.05 -11.64 11.75
CA LEU A 86 5.56 -12.77 10.99
C LEU A 86 6.96 -13.16 11.47
N THR A 87 7.27 -14.45 11.42
CA THR A 87 8.65 -14.91 11.68
C THR A 87 9.58 -14.45 10.56
N LEU A 88 10.89 -14.43 10.82
CA LEU A 88 11.89 -14.06 9.80
C LEU A 88 11.79 -14.94 8.55
N GLU A 89 11.53 -16.24 8.71
CA GLU A 89 11.34 -17.18 7.59
C GLU A 89 10.10 -16.83 6.77
N GLU A 90 8.98 -16.49 7.43
CA GLU A 90 7.74 -16.09 6.77
C GLU A 90 7.91 -14.78 5.99
N GLN A 91 8.62 -13.80 6.56
CA GLN A 91 8.94 -12.53 5.90
C GLN A 91 9.84 -12.74 4.68
N ARG A 92 10.88 -13.58 4.79
CA ARG A 92 11.77 -13.91 3.65
C ARG A 92 11.00 -14.58 2.52
N LEU A 93 10.15 -15.55 2.84
CA LEU A 93 9.33 -16.22 1.82
C LEU A 93 8.43 -15.23 1.06
N LEU A 94 7.80 -14.29 1.77
CA LEU A 94 7.02 -13.22 1.13
C LEU A 94 7.89 -12.29 0.30
N ASN A 95 9.08 -11.92 0.78
CA ASN A 95 10.00 -11.06 0.06
C ASN A 95 10.41 -11.69 -1.28
N TYR A 96 10.89 -12.93 -1.26
CA TYR A 96 11.24 -13.66 -2.48
C TYR A 96 10.08 -13.74 -3.46
N LYS A 97 8.87 -14.03 -2.95
CA LYS A 97 7.72 -14.28 -3.82
C LYS A 97 7.07 -13.02 -4.38
N GLU A 98 6.87 -11.99 -3.55
CA GLU A 98 6.08 -10.80 -3.90
C GLU A 98 6.93 -9.60 -4.29
N ILE A 99 8.12 -9.46 -3.69
CA ILE A 99 9.00 -8.32 -3.93
C ILE A 99 10.01 -8.63 -5.02
N GLN A 100 10.69 -9.78 -4.90
CA GLN A 100 11.67 -10.22 -5.91
C GLN A 100 11.03 -10.98 -7.07
N GLY A 101 9.78 -11.42 -6.92
CA GLY A 101 9.00 -12.04 -8.01
C GLY A 101 9.42 -13.46 -8.37
N LEU A 102 10.23 -14.14 -7.55
CA LEU A 102 10.74 -15.48 -7.84
C LEU A 102 9.60 -16.50 -8.02
N SER A 103 9.80 -17.45 -8.92
CA SER A 103 8.93 -18.62 -9.08
C SER A 103 9.07 -19.58 -7.89
N TRP A 104 8.09 -20.45 -7.71
CA TRP A 104 8.15 -21.45 -6.63
C TRP A 104 9.28 -22.46 -6.81
N GLN A 105 9.70 -22.68 -8.06
CA GLN A 105 10.83 -23.56 -8.39
C GLN A 105 12.14 -22.89 -7.95
N GLU A 106 12.33 -21.61 -8.30
CA GLU A 106 13.52 -20.84 -7.89
C GLU A 106 13.63 -20.74 -6.36
N ILE A 107 12.52 -20.50 -5.65
CA ILE A 107 12.53 -20.44 -4.19
C ILE A 107 12.90 -21.81 -3.58
N ALA A 108 12.37 -22.92 -4.13
CA ALA A 108 12.69 -24.27 -3.65
C ALA A 108 14.16 -24.67 -3.91
N SER A 109 14.84 -24.00 -4.83
CA SER A 109 16.27 -24.20 -5.14
C SER A 109 17.21 -23.40 -4.24
N LEU A 110 16.69 -22.46 -3.43
CA LEU A 110 17.50 -21.74 -2.44
C LEU A 110 17.95 -22.69 -1.33
N GLU A 111 19.18 -22.52 -0.82
CA GLU A 111 19.74 -23.34 0.27
C GLU A 111 18.82 -23.36 1.50
N GLU A 112 18.21 -22.23 1.84
CA GLU A 112 17.27 -22.07 2.96
C GLU A 112 16.02 -22.94 2.85
N TYR A 113 15.63 -23.35 1.62
CA TYR A 113 14.43 -24.13 1.34
C TYR A 113 14.72 -25.50 0.71
N GLN A 114 15.97 -25.95 0.78
CA GLN A 114 16.38 -27.23 0.20
C GLN A 114 15.52 -28.38 0.74
N GLY A 115 15.02 -29.22 -0.16
CA GLY A 115 14.14 -30.35 0.19
C GLY A 115 12.67 -29.97 0.40
N ILE A 116 12.29 -28.70 0.31
CA ILE A 116 10.90 -28.26 0.39
C ILE A 116 10.31 -28.15 -1.02
N THR A 117 9.16 -28.78 -1.24
CA THR A 117 8.52 -28.76 -2.55
C THR A 117 7.86 -27.40 -2.85
N PRO A 118 7.77 -27.00 -4.14
CA PRO A 118 7.03 -25.81 -4.57
C PRO A 118 5.58 -25.75 -4.03
N SER A 119 4.91 -26.90 -3.94
CA SER A 119 3.56 -27.02 -3.40
C SER A 119 3.51 -26.70 -1.90
N ALA A 120 4.48 -27.19 -1.13
CA ALA A 120 4.61 -26.89 0.29
C ALA A 120 4.88 -25.40 0.54
N LEU A 121 5.73 -24.76 -0.28
CA LEU A 121 5.98 -23.30 -0.22
C LEU A 121 4.71 -22.49 -0.50
N ARG A 122 3.92 -22.87 -1.51
CA ARG A 122 2.62 -22.24 -1.77
C ARG A 122 1.69 -22.35 -0.57
N LYS A 123 1.61 -23.53 0.06
CA LYS A 123 0.82 -23.74 1.29
C LYS A 123 1.33 -22.93 2.47
N ARG A 124 2.66 -22.77 2.62
CA ARG A 124 3.24 -21.87 3.63
C ARG A 124 2.80 -20.43 3.38
N LYS A 125 2.90 -19.92 2.14
CA LYS A 125 2.40 -18.58 1.80
C LYS A 125 0.91 -18.42 2.11
N GLU A 126 0.07 -19.38 1.75
CA GLU A 126 -1.38 -19.33 2.06
C GLU A 126 -1.62 -19.14 3.57
N ARG A 127 -0.88 -19.87 4.42
CA ARG A 127 -0.96 -19.73 5.88
C ARG A 127 -0.46 -18.37 6.36
N ILE A 128 0.62 -17.85 5.80
CA ILE A 128 1.14 -16.52 6.11
C ILE A 128 0.10 -15.44 5.79
N ILE A 129 -0.51 -15.50 4.60
CA ILE A 129 -1.56 -14.54 4.21
C ILE A 129 -2.78 -14.65 5.13
N LYS A 130 -3.18 -15.86 5.54
CA LYS A 130 -4.26 -16.05 6.52
C LYS A 130 -3.92 -15.38 7.86
N LYS A 131 -2.71 -15.60 8.37
CA LYS A 131 -2.20 -15.00 9.62
C LYS A 131 -2.18 -13.47 9.54
N LEU A 132 -1.73 -12.89 8.43
CA LEU A 132 -1.78 -11.43 8.21
C LEU A 132 -3.21 -10.90 8.24
N ARG A 133 -4.16 -11.58 7.60
CA ARG A 133 -5.58 -11.17 7.64
C ARG A 133 -6.16 -11.23 9.04
N GLU A 134 -5.86 -12.27 9.79
CA GLU A 134 -6.30 -12.43 11.18
C GLU A 134 -5.80 -11.28 12.06
N PHE A 135 -4.52 -10.91 11.92
CA PHE A 135 -3.98 -9.74 12.63
C PHE A 135 -4.68 -8.45 12.20
N CYS A 136 -4.74 -8.14 10.91
CA CYS A 136 -5.39 -6.91 10.44
C CYS A 136 -6.87 -6.83 10.87
N HIS A 137 -7.60 -7.95 10.88
CA HIS A 137 -9.00 -8.01 11.35
C HIS A 137 -9.11 -7.81 12.86
N SER A 138 -8.22 -8.44 13.64
CA SER A 138 -8.15 -8.25 15.08
C SER A 138 -7.87 -6.79 15.45
N TYR A 139 -6.93 -6.15 14.76
CA TYR A 139 -6.61 -4.75 15.00
C TYR A 139 -7.73 -3.81 14.54
N SER A 140 -8.39 -4.09 13.41
CA SER A 140 -9.56 -3.33 12.98
C SER A 140 -10.68 -3.39 14.03
N LYS A 141 -10.93 -4.55 14.63
CA LYS A 141 -11.93 -4.69 15.71
C LYS A 141 -11.52 -3.96 16.99
N ALA A 142 -10.26 -4.08 17.40
CA ALA A 142 -9.73 -3.45 18.60
C ALA A 142 -9.80 -1.91 18.51
N ILE A 143 -9.49 -1.34 17.35
CA ILE A 143 -9.61 0.11 17.10
C ILE A 143 -11.07 0.56 17.17
N THR A 144 -12.00 -0.18 16.56
CA THR A 144 -13.44 0.13 16.64
C THR A 144 -13.97 0.08 18.07
N GLN A 145 -13.42 -0.78 18.92
CA GLN A 145 -13.87 -0.97 20.30
C GLN A 145 -13.24 0.02 21.30
N ILE A 146 -12.13 0.67 20.93
CA ILE A 146 -11.52 1.76 21.72
C ILE A 146 -12.15 3.13 21.38
N LEU A 147 -12.77 3.26 20.20
CA LEU A 147 -13.40 4.49 19.70
C LEU A 147 -14.93 4.54 19.89
N LEU A 148 -15.52 3.59 20.63
CA LEU A 148 -16.92 3.54 21.06
C LEU A 148 -17.00 3.63 22.58
#